data_AF-A0A2X1YGJ0-F1
#
_entry.id   AF-A0A2X1YGJ0-F1
#
_cell.length_a   1.000
_cell.length_b   1.000
_cell.length_c   1.000
_cell.angle_alpha   90.00
_cell.angle_beta   90.00
_cell.angle_gamma   90.00
#
_symmetry.space_group_name_H-M   'P 1'
#
loop_
_entity.id
_entity.type
_entity.pdbx_description
1 polymer ?
#
loop_
_entity_poly.entity_id
_entity_poly.type
_entity_poly.pdbx_seq_one_letter_code
_entity_poly.pdbx_strand_id
1 'polypeptide(L)'
;MNKSYVFYNGEIVEEEKVSISIRSKVVNYGLGVFEGIRAYWNEEEEQLYAFKLVEHYERFLQSAKVANLEVGYTAEELADYTIELLRKKWI
;
A
#
# COMPACT_ATOMS: atom_id res chain seq x y z
N MET A 1 -5.15 -5.83 -22.00
CA MET A 1 -4.38 -5.81 -20.74
C MET A 1 -5.32 -5.32 -19.67
N ASN A 2 -5.50 -6.07 -18.59
CA ASN A 2 -6.33 -5.63 -17.46
C ASN A 2 -5.75 -4.35 -16.87
N LYS A 3 -6.61 -3.43 -16.47
CA LYS A 3 -6.17 -2.18 -15.83
C LYS A 3 -5.77 -2.50 -14.38
N SER A 4 -4.54 -2.13 -14.03
CA SER A 4 -4.02 -2.21 -12.67
C SER A 4 -4.15 -0.85 -11.99
N TYR A 5 -4.45 -0.86 -10.70
CA TYR A 5 -4.59 0.34 -9.88
C TYR A 5 -3.59 0.30 -8.74
N VAL A 6 -3.12 1.48 -8.32
CA VAL A 6 -2.22 1.66 -7.19
C VAL A 6 -2.72 2.82 -6.33
N PHE A 7 -2.47 2.73 -5.02
CA PHE A 7 -2.54 3.90 -4.16
C PHE A 7 -1.26 4.72 -4.32
N TYR A 8 -1.39 6.00 -4.64
CA TYR A 8 -0.28 6.93 -4.82
C TYR A 8 -0.66 8.32 -4.29
N ASN A 9 0.05 8.78 -3.26
CA ASN A 9 -0.12 10.11 -2.64
C ASN A 9 -1.57 10.49 -2.29
N GLY A 10 -2.31 9.59 -1.66
CA GLY A 10 -3.68 9.86 -1.18
C GLY A 10 -4.77 9.50 -2.19
N GLU A 11 -4.42 9.01 -3.38
CA GLU A 11 -5.39 8.68 -4.43
C GLU A 11 -5.15 7.28 -5.01
N ILE A 12 -6.24 6.61 -5.42
CA ILE A 12 -6.15 5.35 -6.18
C ILE A 12 -6.23 5.65 -7.68
N VAL A 13 -5.10 5.52 -8.36
CA VAL A 13 -4.90 5.87 -9.77
C VAL A 13 -4.57 4.64 -10.61
N GLU A 14 -4.71 4.75 -11.93
CA GLU A 14 -4.23 3.71 -12.86
C GLU A 14 -2.71 3.66 -12.80
N GLU A 15 -2.14 2.45 -12.70
CA GLU A 15 -0.69 2.24 -12.52
C GLU A 15 0.14 2.92 -13.62
N GLU A 16 -0.35 2.90 -14.87
CA GLU A 16 0.31 3.52 -16.03
C GLU A 16 0.47 5.05 -15.91
N LYS A 17 -0.29 5.70 -15.03
CA LYS A 17 -0.21 7.15 -14.78
C LYS A 17 0.82 7.53 -13.73
N VAL A 18 1.37 6.55 -13.01
CA VAL A 18 2.36 6.77 -11.96
C VAL A 18 3.77 6.62 -12.53
N SER A 19 4.63 7.58 -12.19
CA SER A 19 6.04 7.51 -12.53
C SER A 19 6.89 7.96 -11.36
N ILE A 20 8.03 7.29 -11.16
CA ILE A 20 9.03 7.66 -10.15
C ILE A 20 10.27 8.16 -10.88
N SER A 21 10.77 9.33 -10.48
CA SER A 21 12.00 9.88 -11.04
C SER A 21 13.20 8.95 -10.78
N ILE A 22 14.02 8.73 -11.81
CA ILE A 22 15.30 8.01 -11.67
C ILE A 22 16.26 8.71 -10.70
N ARG A 23 16.06 10.00 -10.40
CA ARG A 23 16.83 10.77 -9.41
C ARG A 23 16.28 10.68 -7.98
N SER A 24 15.19 9.94 -7.77
CA SER A 24 14.61 9.75 -6.43
C SER A 24 15.55 8.98 -5.51
N LYS A 25 15.47 9.25 -4.20
CA LYS A 25 16.32 8.57 -3.21
C LYS A 25 16.00 7.08 -3.07
N VAL A 26 14.74 6.69 -3.31
CA VAL A 26 14.34 5.27 -3.32
C VAL A 26 15.05 4.52 -4.44
N VAL A 27 15.18 5.10 -5.64
CA VAL A 27 15.87 4.47 -6.77
C VAL A 27 17.39 4.49 -6.59
N ASN A 28 17.98 5.63 -6.21
CA ASN A 28 19.45 5.76 -6.17
C ASN A 28 20.09 5.09 -4.94
N TYR A 29 19.37 5.05 -3.81
CA TYR A 29 19.94 4.65 -2.53
C TYR A 29 19.12 3.56 -1.82
N GLY A 30 18.02 3.09 -2.41
CA GLY A 30 17.12 2.16 -1.74
C GLY A 30 16.45 2.76 -0.50
N LEU A 31 16.44 4.09 -0.36
CA LEU A 31 15.87 4.75 0.82
C LEU A 31 14.35 4.66 0.80
N GLY A 32 13.81 3.73 1.58
CA GLY A 32 12.38 3.54 1.77
C GLY A 32 12.11 2.48 2.84
N VAL A 33 10.85 2.41 3.27
CA VAL A 33 10.31 1.35 4.11
C VAL A 33 9.16 0.69 3.36
N PHE A 34 8.93 -0.60 3.58
CA PHE A 34 7.87 -1.34 2.92
C PHE A 34 7.29 -2.40 3.86
N GLU A 35 6.11 -2.90 3.49
CA GLU A 35 5.43 -3.99 4.18
C GLU A 35 4.99 -5.06 3.20
N GLY A 36 4.90 -6.29 3.70
CA GLY A 36 4.33 -7.42 2.97
C GLY A 36 3.06 -7.86 3.69
N ILE A 37 1.91 -7.59 3.08
CA ILE A 37 0.59 -7.88 3.66
C ILE A 37 -0.11 -8.92 2.79
N ARG A 38 -0.65 -9.98 3.41
CA ARG A 38 -1.42 -11.02 2.70
C ARG A 38 -2.90 -10.88 3.00
N ALA A 39 -3.69 -11.06 1.94
CA ALA A 39 -5.11 -11.27 2.02
C ALA A 39 -5.45 -12.68 1.51
N TYR A 40 -6.36 -13.35 2.19
CA TYR A 40 -6.74 -14.73 1.92
C TYR A 40 -8.17 -14.77 1.42
N TRP A 41 -8.40 -15.38 0.27
CA TRP A 41 -9.73 -15.57 -0.29
C TRP A 41 -10.36 -16.83 0.31
N ASN A 42 -11.56 -16.68 0.85
CA ASN A 42 -12.42 -17.78 1.27
C ASN A 42 -13.50 -17.98 0.20
N GLU A 43 -13.44 -19.11 -0.52
CA GLU A 43 -14.40 -19.46 -1.57
C GLU A 43 -15.82 -19.69 -1.03
N GLU A 44 -15.97 -20.26 0.16
CA GLU A 44 -17.29 -20.59 0.72
C GLU A 44 -18.07 -19.34 1.14
N GLU A 45 -17.35 -18.32 1.62
CA GLU A 45 -17.92 -17.06 2.10
C GLU A 45 -17.87 -15.95 1.05
N GLU A 46 -17.28 -16.23 -0.13
CA GLU A 46 -16.97 -15.24 -1.16
C GLU A 46 -16.31 -13.96 -0.59
N GLN A 47 -15.39 -14.15 0.36
CA GLN A 47 -14.83 -13.06 1.16
C GLN A 47 -13.30 -13.07 1.16
N LEU A 48 -12.73 -11.87 1.00
CA LEU A 48 -11.30 -11.64 1.12
C LEU A 48 -10.95 -11.14 2.53
N TYR A 49 -10.04 -11.82 3.23
CA TYR A 49 -9.60 -11.50 4.58
C TYR A 49 -8.17 -11.00 4.60
N ALA A 50 -7.96 -9.70 4.87
CA ALA A 50 -6.63 -9.14 5.09
C ALA A 50 -6.14 -9.48 6.51
N PHE A 51 -5.01 -10.18 6.63
CA PHE A 51 -4.50 -10.64 7.92
C PHE A 51 -3.66 -9.56 8.61
N LYS A 52 -4.06 -9.14 9.81
CA LYS A 52 -3.34 -8.18 10.66
C LYS A 52 -3.03 -6.84 9.99
N LEU A 53 -3.97 -6.34 9.17
CA LEU A 53 -3.75 -5.20 8.29
C LEU A 53 -3.27 -3.94 9.03
N VAL A 54 -3.91 -3.59 10.14
CA VAL A 54 -3.56 -2.41 10.94
C VAL A 54 -2.18 -2.60 11.59
N GLU A 55 -1.91 -3.76 12.16
CA GLU A 55 -0.62 -4.05 12.83
C GLU A 55 0.57 -4.03 11.86
N HIS A 56 0.35 -4.43 10.60
CA HIS A 56 1.35 -4.23 9.54
C HIS A 56 1.66 -2.74 9.35
N TYR A 57 0.65 -1.88 9.32
CA TYR A 57 0.86 -0.43 9.17
C TYR A 57 1.43 0.25 10.42
N GLU A 58 1.11 -0.21 11.62
CA GLU A 58 1.78 0.23 12.84
C GLU A 58 3.30 -0.04 12.76
N ARG A 59 3.69 -1.24 12.32
CA ARG A 59 5.11 -1.60 12.11
C ARG A 59 5.75 -0.78 10.99
N PHE A 60 5.02 -0.51 9.91
CA PHE A 60 5.47 0.37 8.83
C PHE A 60 5.79 1.78 9.35
N LEU A 61 4.88 2.38 10.13
CA LEU A 61 5.06 3.72 10.70
C LEU A 61 6.22 3.77 11.71
N GLN A 62 6.39 2.72 12.53
CA GLN A 62 7.55 2.58 13.41
C GLN A 62 8.86 2.51 12.61
N SER A 63 8.88 1.75 11.50
CA SER A 63 10.05 1.65 10.62
C SER A 63 10.36 2.98 9.94
N ALA A 64 9.33 3.69 9.47
CA ALA A 64 9.47 5.03 8.88
C ALA A 64 10.10 6.01 9.88
N LYS A 65 9.66 5.98 11.15
CA LYS A 65 10.22 6.79 12.23
C LYS A 65 11.71 6.50 12.46
N VAL A 66 12.13 5.23 12.46
CA VAL A 66 13.55 4.85 12.59
C VAL A 66 14.37 5.35 11.40
N ALA A 67 13.79 5.31 10.20
CA ALA A 67 14.42 5.82 8.98
C ALA A 67 14.34 7.36 8.83
N ASN A 68 13.77 8.07 9.82
CA ASN A 68 13.52 9.51 9.78
C ASN A 68 12.72 9.95 8.53
N LEU A 69 11.69 9.16 8.19
CA LEU A 69 10.75 9.42 7.10
C LEU A 69 9.38 9.83 7.69
N GLU A 70 8.80 10.88 7.16
CA GLU A 70 7.44 11.32 7.49
C GLU A 70 6.45 10.76 6.46
N VAL A 71 5.46 10.01 6.95
CA VAL A 71 4.48 9.32 6.09
C VAL A 71 3.21 10.15 5.89
N GLY A 72 2.78 10.91 6.91
CA GLY A 72 1.60 11.77 6.84
C GLY A 72 0.24 11.04 6.95
N TYR A 73 0.24 9.76 7.35
CA TYR A 73 -0.96 8.95 7.54
C TYR A 73 -0.90 8.17 8.85
N THR A 74 -2.06 7.86 9.40
CA THR A 74 -2.26 6.89 10.48
C THR A 74 -2.29 5.44 9.95
N ALA A 75 -2.17 4.47 10.86
CA ALA A 75 -2.21 3.06 10.45
C ALA A 75 -3.60 2.67 9.94
N GLU A 76 -4.64 3.25 10.53
CA GLU A 76 -6.04 3.09 10.16
C GLU A 76 -6.32 3.66 8.77
N GLU A 77 -5.86 4.88 8.46
CA GLU A 77 -6.01 5.47 7.13
C GLU A 77 -5.34 4.61 6.04
N LEU A 78 -4.13 4.11 6.30
CA LEU A 78 -3.44 3.22 5.36
C LEU A 78 -4.16 1.88 5.18
N ALA A 79 -4.73 1.33 6.26
CA ALA A 79 -5.56 0.14 6.20
C ALA A 79 -6.83 0.39 5.36
N ASP A 80 -7.49 1.52 5.54
CA ASP A 80 -8.69 1.90 4.79
C ASP A 80 -8.39 2.07 3.29
N TYR A 81 -7.31 2.75 2.92
CA TYR A 81 -6.89 2.86 1.52
C TYR A 81 -6.58 1.50 0.88
N THR A 82 -6.01 0.57 1.66
CA THR A 82 -5.74 -0.80 1.19
C THR A 82 -7.03 -1.55 0.93
N ILE A 83 -8.02 -1.44 1.83
CA ILE A 83 -9.35 -2.03 1.65
C ILE A 83 -10.05 -1.42 0.43
N GLU A 84 -9.98 -0.11 0.25
CA GLU A 84 -10.53 0.57 -0.93
C GLU A 84 -9.88 0.08 -2.23
N LEU A 85 -8.56 -0.05 -2.24
CA LEU A 85 -7.82 -0.57 -3.39
C LEU A 85 -8.23 -2.01 -3.73
N LEU A 86 -8.33 -2.89 -2.72
CA LEU A 86 -8.74 -4.28 -2.92
C LEU A 86 -10.18 -4.41 -3.44
N ARG A 87 -11.07 -3.49 -3.08
CA ARG A 87 -12.47 -3.44 -3.56
C ARG A 87 -12.59 -2.95 -4.99
N LYS A 88 -11.59 -2.26 -5.53
CA LYS A 88 -11.64 -1.74 -6.89
C LYS A 88 -11.67 -2.90 -7.87
N LYS A 89 -12.71 -2.98 -8.69
CA LYS A 89 -12.86 -4.06 -9.69
C LYS A 89 -11.72 -3.97 -10.70
N TRP A 90 -10.94 -5.03 -10.77
CA TRP A 90 -9.93 -5.30 -11.78
C TRP A 90 -10.69 -5.80 -13.02
N ILE A 91 -11.16 -4.88 -13.88
CA ILE A 91 -11.81 -5.22 -15.16
C ILE A 91 -10.75 -5.70 -16.15
#